data_AF-A0A524ECA8-F1
#
_entry.id   AF-A0A524ECA8-F1
#
_cell.length_a   1.000
_cell.length_b   1.000
_cell.length_c   1.000
_cell.angle_alpha   90.00
_cell.angle_beta   90.00
_cell.angle_gamma   90.00
#
_symmetry.space_group_name_H-M   'P 1'
#
loop_
_entity.id
_entity.type
_entity.pdbx_description
1 polymer ?
#
loop_
_entity_poly.entity_id
_entity_poly.type
_entity_poly.pdbx_seq_one_letter_code
_entity_poly.pdbx_strand_id
1 'polypeptide(L)'
;MVSEKSSLARVKVKFPDQIWISEIFKKFKDIRMEIINFLPYDLEKSIGNAIIEIMHYQIKSIVEVIKNHPSVFEFSILEQEENKIRFNVKTKDPYLLYGVIKYGVLVNFPVKVKEGYA
;
A
#
# COMPACT_ATOMS: atom_id res chain seq x y z
N MET A 1 -35.06 -7.83 -18.60
CA MET A 1 -33.66 -7.35 -18.66
C MET A 1 -32.84 -8.24 -17.75
N VAL A 2 -32.02 -9.13 -18.33
CA VAL A 2 -31.06 -9.92 -17.57
C VAL A 2 -29.99 -8.95 -17.10
N SER A 3 -29.84 -8.76 -15.80
CA SER A 3 -28.70 -8.06 -15.23
C SER A 3 -27.45 -8.83 -15.67
N GLU A 4 -26.66 -8.25 -16.58
CA GLU A 4 -25.31 -8.70 -16.83
C GLU A 4 -24.56 -8.59 -15.50
N LYS A 5 -24.49 -9.71 -14.78
CA LYS A 5 -23.64 -9.81 -13.60
C LYS A 5 -22.22 -9.66 -14.13
N SER A 6 -21.64 -8.47 -13.97
CA SER A 6 -20.20 -8.29 -14.18
C SER A 6 -19.50 -9.34 -13.29
N SER A 7 -18.75 -10.23 -13.93
CA SER A 7 -17.95 -11.20 -13.21
C SER A 7 -16.82 -10.44 -12.52
N LEU A 8 -17.01 -10.16 -11.23
CA LEU A 8 -15.98 -9.55 -10.39
C LEU A 8 -14.85 -10.57 -10.19
N ALA A 9 -13.75 -10.38 -10.90
CA ALA A 9 -12.50 -11.09 -10.65
C ALA A 9 -11.74 -10.42 -9.50
N ARG A 10 -11.11 -11.22 -8.64
CA ARG A 10 -10.16 -10.74 -7.62
C ARG A 10 -8.76 -11.14 -8.04
N VAL A 11 -7.89 -10.15 -8.22
CA VAL A 11 -6.47 -10.35 -8.51
C VAL A 11 -5.71 -10.22 -7.20
N LYS A 12 -4.89 -11.22 -6.87
CA LYS A 12 -3.93 -11.13 -5.76
C LYS A 12 -2.58 -10.73 -6.31
N VAL A 13 -2.00 -9.65 -5.77
CA VAL A 13 -0.67 -9.18 -6.17
C VAL A 13 0.30 -9.43 -5.03
N LYS A 14 1.30 -10.29 -5.27
CA LYS A 14 2.38 -10.51 -4.31
C LYS A 14 3.37 -9.35 -4.39
N PHE A 15 3.68 -8.76 -3.25
CA PHE A 15 4.76 -7.78 -3.16
C PHE A 15 6.13 -8.47 -3.11
N PRO A 16 7.16 -7.92 -3.76
CA PRO A 16 8.52 -8.41 -3.61
C PRO A 16 9.03 -8.26 -2.18
N ASP A 17 9.96 -9.12 -1.81
CA ASP A 17 10.46 -9.22 -0.45
C ASP A 17 11.28 -8.01 0.03
N GLN A 18 11.76 -7.21 -0.92
CA GLN A 18 12.67 -6.08 -0.72
C GLN A 18 11.96 -4.74 -0.53
N ILE A 19 10.63 -4.68 -0.70
CA ILE A 19 9.90 -3.43 -0.53
C ILE A 19 9.49 -3.25 0.94
N TRP A 20 9.35 -2.00 1.36
CA TRP A 20 9.03 -1.64 2.74
C TRP A 20 7.74 -2.31 3.26
N ILE A 21 6.71 -2.49 2.42
CA ILE A 21 5.47 -3.18 2.81
C ILE A 21 5.79 -4.60 3.29
N SER A 22 6.58 -5.34 2.50
CA SER A 22 6.97 -6.72 2.84
C SER A 22 7.84 -6.76 4.10
N GLU A 23 8.74 -5.79 4.29
CA GLU A 23 9.53 -5.68 5.52
C GLU A 23 8.64 -5.47 6.75
N ILE A 24 7.65 -4.59 6.66
CA ILE A 24 6.68 -4.35 7.73
C ILE A 24 5.92 -5.62 8.10
N PHE A 25 5.39 -6.37 7.11
CA PHE A 25 4.69 -7.63 7.38
C PHE A 25 5.59 -8.74 7.93
N LYS A 26 6.91 -8.70 7.66
CA LYS A 26 7.87 -9.64 8.27
C LYS A 26 8.17 -9.28 9.73
N LYS A 27 8.34 -7.99 10.01
CA LYS A 27 8.77 -7.47 11.32
C LYS A 27 7.63 -7.37 12.34
N PHE A 28 6.42 -7.03 11.89
CA PHE A 28 5.27 -6.79 12.75
C PHE A 28 4.18 -7.82 12.44
N LYS A 29 3.79 -8.60 13.47
CA LYS A 29 2.68 -9.54 13.38
C LYS A 29 1.34 -8.81 13.54
N ASP A 30 0.27 -9.39 13.03
CA ASP A 30 -1.11 -8.87 13.19
C ASP A 30 -1.35 -7.45 12.66
N ILE A 31 -0.47 -6.94 11.80
CA ILE A 31 -0.67 -5.65 11.15
C ILE A 31 -1.85 -5.71 10.18
N ARG A 32 -2.73 -4.71 10.28
CA ARG A 32 -3.74 -4.46 9.25
C ARG A 32 -3.32 -3.24 8.47
N MET A 33 -3.20 -3.39 7.15
CA MET A 33 -2.82 -2.31 6.25
C MET A 33 -3.83 -2.21 5.13
N GLU A 34 -4.27 -0.98 4.86
CA GLU A 34 -5.15 -0.67 3.74
C GLU A 34 -4.53 0.47 2.92
N ILE A 35 -4.44 0.26 1.60
CA ILE A 35 -4.10 1.33 0.66
C ILE A 35 -5.43 2.03 0.34
N ILE A 36 -5.56 3.26 0.78
CA ILE A 36 -6.80 4.06 0.66
C ILE A 36 -6.87 4.69 -0.72
N ASN A 37 -5.75 5.22 -1.21
CA ASN A 37 -5.60 5.77 -2.55
C ASN A 37 -4.17 5.54 -3.04
N PHE A 38 -3.98 5.48 -4.36
CA PHE A 38 -2.67 5.62 -4.97
C PHE A 38 -2.75 6.48 -6.24
N LEU A 39 -1.62 7.07 -6.60
CA LEU A 39 -1.44 7.87 -7.80
C LEU A 39 -0.02 7.63 -8.37
N PRO A 40 0.13 7.35 -9.68
CA PRO A 40 1.43 7.48 -10.36
C PRO A 40 1.89 8.93 -10.31
N TYR A 41 3.01 9.21 -9.65
CA TYR A 41 3.52 10.57 -9.53
C TYR A 41 4.56 10.88 -10.62
N ASP A 42 5.51 9.98 -10.85
CA ASP A 42 6.51 10.08 -11.92
C ASP A 42 6.77 8.68 -12.47
N LEU A 43 6.28 8.41 -13.68
CA LEU A 43 6.42 7.08 -14.31
C LEU A 43 7.84 6.79 -14.76
N GLU A 44 8.62 7.80 -15.17
CA GLU A 44 10.01 7.62 -15.62
C GLU A 44 10.90 7.21 -14.46
N LYS A 45 10.73 7.85 -13.30
CA LYS A 45 11.47 7.55 -12.07
C LYS A 45 10.82 6.46 -11.23
N SER A 46 9.71 5.88 -11.71
CA SER A 46 8.97 4.82 -11.02
C SER A 46 8.52 5.23 -9.62
N ILE A 47 8.04 6.46 -9.48
CA ILE A 47 7.58 7.02 -8.22
C ILE A 47 6.06 6.94 -8.15
N GLY A 48 5.56 6.33 -7.07
CA GLY A 48 4.15 6.42 -6.69
C GLY A 48 3.93 7.23 -5.44
N ASN A 49 2.73 7.78 -5.33
CA ASN A 49 2.19 8.43 -4.15
C ASN A 49 1.00 7.62 -3.66
N ALA A 50 0.91 7.35 -2.36
CA ALA A 50 -0.20 6.61 -1.78
C ALA A 50 -0.65 7.19 -0.44
N ILE A 51 -1.94 7.05 -0.14
CA ILE A 51 -2.48 7.22 1.21
C ILE A 51 -2.70 5.83 1.77
N ILE A 52 -2.10 5.56 2.93
CA ILE A 52 -2.12 4.24 3.56
C ILE A 52 -2.60 4.41 4.99
N GLU A 53 -3.44 3.47 5.41
CA GLU A 53 -3.88 3.32 6.78
C GLU A 53 -3.27 2.03 7.36
N ILE A 54 -2.71 2.14 8.57
CA ILE A 54 -2.20 1.00 9.32
C ILE A 54 -2.86 0.99 10.68
N MET A 55 -3.32 -0.19 11.11
CA MET A 55 -3.75 -0.46 12.48
C MET A 55 -2.80 -1.47 13.13
N HIS A 56 -2.18 -1.07 14.25
CA HIS A 56 -1.25 -1.89 15.02
C HIS A 56 -0.92 -1.19 16.37
N TYR A 57 -0.45 -1.93 17.38
CA TYR A 57 -0.08 -1.36 18.68
C TYR A 57 1.32 -0.70 18.69
N GLN A 58 2.17 -1.04 17.72
CA GLN A 58 3.54 -0.51 17.58
C GLN A 58 3.65 0.57 16.47
N ILE A 59 2.69 1.49 16.38
CA ILE A 59 2.66 2.52 15.32
C ILE A 59 3.99 3.28 15.21
N LYS A 60 4.58 3.70 16.35
CA LYS A 60 5.84 4.46 16.34
C LYS A 60 6.98 3.69 15.67
N SER A 61 7.14 2.41 16.02
CA SER A 61 8.17 1.54 15.44
C SER A 61 7.92 1.25 13.96
N ILE A 62 6.66 1.12 13.55
CA ILE A 62 6.28 0.95 12.13
C ILE A 62 6.66 2.20 11.34
N VAL A 63 6.30 3.39 11.83
CA VAL A 63 6.61 4.66 11.16
C VAL A 63 8.10 4.85 11.00
N GLU A 64 8.89 4.50 12.02
CA GLU A 64 10.35 4.58 11.95
C GLU A 64 10.93 3.67 10.85
N VAL A 65 10.45 2.44 10.74
CA VAL A 65 10.87 1.52 9.66
C VAL A 65 10.51 2.08 8.29
N ILE A 66 9.28 2.58 8.11
CA ILE A 66 8.85 3.13 6.81
C ILE A 66 9.69 4.35 6.43
N LYS A 67 9.86 5.32 7.35
CA LYS A 67 10.61 6.56 7.08
C LYS A 67 12.08 6.30 6.76
N ASN A 68 12.68 5.29 7.36
CA ASN A 68 14.09 4.96 7.18
C ASN A 68 14.33 4.00 5.99
N HIS A 69 13.28 3.50 5.33
CA HIS A 69 13.45 2.61 4.19
C HIS A 69 13.99 3.39 2.97
N PRO A 70 15.05 2.91 2.29
CA PRO A 70 15.71 3.65 1.19
C PRO A 70 14.80 4.01 0.00
N SER A 71 13.70 3.28 -0.19
CA SER A 71 12.75 3.57 -1.27
C SER A 71 11.66 4.57 -0.89
N VAL A 72 11.55 4.97 0.37
CA VAL A 72 10.63 6.01 0.85
C VAL A 72 11.39 7.33 0.90
N PHE A 73 10.88 8.35 0.22
CA PHE A 73 11.56 9.66 0.16
C PHE A 73 10.68 10.81 0.65
N GLU A 74 9.36 10.61 0.73
CA GLU A 74 8.46 11.52 1.44
C GLU A 74 7.46 10.72 2.27
N PHE A 75 7.21 11.19 3.49
CA PHE A 75 6.25 10.60 4.42
C PHE A 75 5.61 11.73 5.23
N SER A 76 4.27 11.83 5.19
CA SER A 76 3.51 12.83 5.93
C SER A 76 2.36 12.16 6.67
N ILE A 77 2.24 12.43 7.98
CA ILE A 77 1.14 11.90 8.79
C ILE A 77 -0.09 12.77 8.53
N LEU A 78 -1.22 12.13 8.19
CA LEU A 78 -2.50 12.81 8.00
C LEU A 78 -3.34 12.72 9.26
N GLU A 79 -3.41 11.53 9.87
CA GLU A 79 -4.15 11.27 11.11
C GLU A 79 -3.36 10.26 11.95
N GLN A 80 -3.38 10.43 13.27
CA GLN A 80 -2.76 9.49 14.19
C GLN A 80 -3.58 9.35 15.47
N GLU A 81 -3.89 8.09 15.80
CA GLU A 81 -4.54 7.65 17.04
C GLU A 81 -3.62 6.65 17.76
N GLU A 82 -4.05 6.09 18.89
CA GLU A 82 -3.25 5.16 19.70
C GLU A 82 -2.77 3.94 18.89
N ASN A 83 -3.69 3.30 18.16
CA ASN A 83 -3.44 2.04 17.44
C ASN A 83 -3.67 2.15 15.94
N LYS A 84 -3.76 3.37 15.41
CA LYS A 84 -4.07 3.65 14.01
C LYS A 84 -3.29 4.85 13.51
N ILE A 85 -2.80 4.75 12.29
CA ILE A 85 -2.17 5.87 11.59
C ILE A 85 -2.63 5.89 10.13
N ARG A 86 -2.91 7.10 9.63
CA ARG A 86 -3.10 7.37 8.21
C ARG A 86 -2.01 8.32 7.76
N PHE A 87 -1.31 7.96 6.69
CA PHE A 87 -0.20 8.75 6.18
C PHE A 87 -0.19 8.77 4.66
N ASN A 88 0.35 9.86 4.13
CA ASN A 88 0.77 9.95 2.74
C ASN A 88 2.23 9.50 2.62
N VAL A 89 2.53 8.68 1.63
CA VAL A 89 3.89 8.20 1.33
C VAL A 89 4.18 8.32 -0.15
N LYS A 90 5.37 8.82 -0.49
CA LYS A 90 5.91 8.67 -1.83
C LYS A 90 7.12 7.73 -1.83
N THR A 91 7.11 6.79 -2.78
CA THR A 91 8.09 5.71 -2.85
C THR A 91 8.45 5.34 -4.29
N LYS A 92 9.67 4.81 -4.48
CA LYS A 92 10.18 4.27 -5.76
C LYS A 92 9.69 2.84 -6.06
N ASP A 93 8.90 2.24 -5.17
CA ASP A 93 8.37 0.87 -5.31
C ASP A 93 6.84 0.83 -5.41
N PRO A 94 6.18 1.50 -6.38
CA PRO A 94 4.72 1.51 -6.48
C PRO A 94 4.19 0.20 -7.09
N TYR A 95 4.43 -0.94 -6.45
CA TYR A 95 4.16 -2.26 -7.04
C TYR A 95 2.70 -2.51 -7.42
N LEU A 96 1.75 -1.97 -6.66
CA LEU A 96 0.34 -2.07 -7.02
C LEU A 96 0.05 -1.33 -8.34
N LEU A 97 0.66 -0.15 -8.53
CA LEU A 97 0.53 0.65 -9.74
C LEU A 97 1.05 -0.09 -10.97
N TYR A 98 2.19 -0.78 -10.87
CA TYR A 98 2.71 -1.58 -11.98
C TYR A 98 1.71 -2.65 -12.40
N GLY A 99 1.09 -3.36 -11.46
CA GLY A 99 0.05 -4.34 -11.76
C GLY A 99 -1.15 -3.70 -12.46
N VAL A 100 -1.62 -2.57 -11.95
CA VAL A 100 -2.76 -1.84 -12.49
C VAL A 100 -2.52 -1.35 -13.91
N ILE A 101 -1.40 -0.65 -14.15
CA ILE A 101 -1.05 -0.11 -15.46
C ILE A 101 -0.81 -1.24 -16.46
N LYS A 102 -0.05 -2.27 -16.06
CA LYS A 102 0.32 -3.36 -16.97
C LYS A 102 -0.88 -4.19 -17.42
N TYR A 103 -1.87 -4.37 -16.54
CA TYR A 103 -3.02 -5.24 -16.81
C TYR A 103 -4.32 -4.48 -17.11
N GLY A 104 -4.31 -3.15 -17.08
CA GLY A 104 -5.46 -2.32 -17.41
C GLY A 104 -6.67 -2.53 -16.49
N VAL A 105 -6.43 -2.85 -15.21
CA VAL A 105 -7.50 -3.18 -14.26
C VAL A 105 -7.97 -1.95 -13.47
N LEU A 106 -9.28 -1.83 -13.26
CA LEU A 106 -9.82 -0.83 -12.33
C LEU A 106 -9.67 -1.33 -10.89
N VAL A 107 -9.19 -0.45 -10.01
CA VAL A 107 -9.01 -0.78 -8.59
C VAL A 107 -10.17 -0.24 -7.78
N ASN A 108 -10.79 -1.13 -7.01
CA ASN A 108 -11.73 -0.76 -5.96
C ASN A 108 -10.98 -0.55 -4.66
N PHE A 109 -11.14 0.64 -4.08
CA PHE A 109 -10.54 1.00 -2.79
C PHE A 109 -11.53 0.85 -1.63
N PRO A 110 -11.04 0.61 -0.40
CA PRO A 110 -9.63 0.41 -0.06
C PRO A 110 -9.10 -0.97 -0.51
N VAL A 111 -7.81 -1.02 -0.86
CA VAL A 111 -7.12 -2.29 -1.16
C VAL A 111 -6.52 -2.83 0.13
N LYS A 112 -6.94 -4.04 0.51
CA LYS A 112 -6.49 -4.70 1.74
C LYS A 112 -5.17 -5.39 1.52
N VAL A 113 -4.17 -5.07 2.33
CA VAL A 113 -2.90 -5.76 2.32
C VAL A 113 -2.84 -6.77 3.46
N LYS A 114 -2.51 -8.02 3.13
CA LYS A 114 -2.33 -9.11 4.10
C LYS A 114 -1.12 -9.94 3.74
N GLU A 115 -0.21 -10.12 4.70
CA GLU A 115 0.94 -11.02 4.57
C GLU A 115 1.80 -10.75 3.30
N GLY A 116 1.93 -9.49 2.91
CA GLY A 116 2.67 -9.10 1.70
C GLY A 116 1.89 -9.29 0.38
N TYR A 117 0.57 -9.47 0.43
CA TYR A 117 -0.31 -9.50 -0.74
C TYR A 117 -1.32 -8.36 -0.69
N ALA A 118 -1.58 -7.74 -1.83
CA ALA A 118 -2.75 -6.89 -2.08
C ALA A 118 -3.86 -7.65 -2.84
#